data_AF-A0A524DBF2-F1
#
_entry.id   AF-A0A524DBF2-F1
#
_cell.length_a   1.000
_cell.length_b   1.000
_cell.length_c   1.000
_cell.angle_alpha   90.00
_cell.angle_beta   90.00
_cell.angle_gamma   90.00
#
_symmetry.space_group_name_H-M   'P 1'
#
loop_
_entity.id
_entity.type
_entity.pdbx_description
1 polymer ?
#
loop_
_entity_poly.entity_id
_entity_poly.type
_entity_poly.pdbx_seq_one_letter_code
_entity_poly.pdbx_strand_id
1 'polypeptide(L)' 'MSKNKNLNNKLNTVLVVGGGISGIESSLTLADQGYHVVLVEKTPSIG' A
#
# COMPACT_ATOMS: atom_id res chain seq x y z
N MET A 1 13.92 -9.50 31.37
CA MET A 1 14.63 -8.77 30.29
C MET A 1 13.58 -8.05 29.44
N SER A 2 13.50 -6.73 29.58
CA SER A 2 12.47 -5.86 29.03
C SER A 2 12.45 -5.86 27.50
N LYS A 3 11.27 -6.06 26.89
CA LYS A 3 11.00 -5.66 25.49
C LYS A 3 10.02 -4.49 25.51
N ASN A 4 10.53 -3.30 25.84
CA ASN A 4 9.85 -2.05 25.55
C ASN A 4 10.08 -1.70 24.08
N LYS A 5 9.22 -2.23 23.19
CA LYS A 5 9.16 -1.80 21.80
C LYS A 5 8.21 -0.61 21.75
N ASN A 6 8.75 0.62 21.74
CA ASN A 6 7.98 1.79 21.33
C ASN A 6 7.50 1.55 19.89
N LEU A 7 6.23 1.19 19.73
CA LEU A 7 5.63 0.76 18.47
C LEU A 7 5.28 1.97 17.58
N ASN A 8 6.24 2.84 17.32
CA ASN A 8 6.13 3.85 16.27
C ASN A 8 6.41 3.19 14.90
N ASN A 9 5.74 2.06 14.63
CA ASN A 9 5.88 1.31 13.40
C ASN A 9 5.09 2.05 12.31
N LYS A 10 5.61 3.21 11.91
CA LYS A 10 5.03 4.05 10.86
C LYS A 10 5.12 3.26 9.56
N LEU A 11 4.02 2.60 9.20
CA LEU A 11 3.90 1.95 7.89
C LEU A 11 4.07 3.05 6.84
N ASN A 12 5.09 2.92 6.00
CA ASN A 12 5.29 3.83 4.89
C ASN A 12 4.06 3.70 3.99
N THR A 13 3.26 4.77 3.92
CA THR A 13 2.03 4.79 3.12
C THR A 13 2.39 5.16 1.69
N VAL A 14 1.89 4.38 0.72
CA VAL A 14 2.10 4.61 -0.71
C VAL A 14 0.75 4.89 -1.36
N LEU A 15 0.66 5.96 -2.14
CA LEU A 15 -0.49 6.27 -2.98
C LEU A 15 -0.20 5.81 -4.42
N VAL A 16 -1.05 4.94 -4.95
CA VAL A 16 -1.02 4.50 -6.34
C VAL A 16 -2.20 5.13 -7.07
N VAL A 17 -1.95 5.81 -8.19
CA VAL A 17 -2.96 6.51 -8.98
C VAL A 17 -3.13 5.79 -10.32
N GLY A 18 -4.33 5.29 -10.59
CA GLY A 18 -4.69 4.52 -11.77
C GLY A 18 -4.91 3.04 -11.45
N GLY A 19 -6.15 2.56 -11.63
CA GLY A 19 -6.60 1.20 -11.34
C GLY A 19 -6.51 0.23 -12.53
N GLY A 20 -5.61 0.49 -13.49
CA GLY A 20 -5.33 -0.43 -14.58
C GLY A 20 -4.44 -1.59 -14.16
N ILE A 21 -4.13 -2.52 -15.09
CA ILE A 21 -3.33 -3.72 -14.83
C ILE A 21 -2.03 -3.44 -14.07
N SER A 22 -1.27 -2.41 -14.50
CA SER A 22 0.01 -2.05 -13.87
C SER A 22 -0.17 -1.43 -12.49
N GLY A 23 -1.25 -0.67 -12.26
CA GLY A 23 -1.55 -0.07 -10.97
C GLY A 23 -1.94 -1.09 -9.92
N ILE A 24 -2.72 -2.10 -10.31
CA ILE A 24 -3.09 -3.23 -9.46
C ILE A 24 -1.85 -4.07 -9.10
N GLU A 25 -1.06 -4.48 -10.09
CA GLU A 25 0.17 -5.27 -9.87
C GLU A 25 1.18 -4.54 -8.98
N SER A 26 1.37 -3.24 -9.21
CA SER A 26 2.23 -2.41 -8.36
C SER A 26 1.71 -2.33 -6.93
N SER A 27 0.38 -2.18 -6.76
CA SER A 27 -0.25 -2.10 -5.45
C SER A 27 -0.10 -3.40 -4.67
N LEU A 28 -0.31 -4.54 -5.33
CA LEU A 28 -0.16 -5.86 -4.72
C LEU A 28 1.30 -6.11 -4.30
N THR A 29 2.25 -5.81 -5.20
CA THR A 29 3.69 -5.97 -4.93
C THR A 29 4.14 -5.13 -3.73
N LEU A 30 3.63 -3.90 -3.60
CA LEU A 30 3.93 -3.02 -2.46
C LEU A 30 3.25 -3.49 -1.17
N ALA A 31 2.01 -3.98 -1.25
CA ALA A 31 1.31 -4.54 -0.10
C ALA A 31 2.04 -5.78 0.45
N ASP A 32 2.51 -6.67 -0.43
CA ASP A 32 3.28 -7.87 -0.06
C ASP A 32 4.62 -7.52 0.61
N GLN A 33 5.20 -6.37 0.29
CA GLN A 33 6.40 -5.84 0.95
C GLN A 33 6.11 -5.17 2.31
N GLY A 34 4.84 -5.10 2.72
CA GLY A 34 4.43 -4.54 4.01
C GLY A 34 4.18 -3.02 4.00
N TYR A 35 4.03 -2.40 2.83
CA TYR A 35 3.60 -1.01 2.73
C TYR A 35 2.08 -0.89 2.94
N HIS A 36 1.65 0.24 3.49
CA HIS A 36 0.23 0.59 3.54
C HIS A 36 -0.15 1.26 2.21
N VAL A 37 -0.84 0.55 1.33
CA VAL A 37 -1.12 1.01 -0.03
C VAL A 37 -2.54 1.58 -0.13
N VAL A 38 -2.64 2.78 -0.71
CA VAL A 38 -3.90 3.40 -1.11
C VAL A 38 -3.92 3.45 -2.62
N LEU A 39 -4.81 2.69 -3.25
CA LEU A 39 -5.04 2.73 -4.70
C LEU A 39 -6.24 3.63 -5.00
N VAL A 40 -6.08 4.59 -5.92
CA VAL A 40 -7.17 5.46 -6.38
C VAL A 40 -7.35 5.33 -7.89
N GLU A 41 -8.60 5.26 -8.33
CA GLU A 41 -8.99 5.25 -9.73
C GLU A 41 -10.07 6.32 -9.95
N LYS A 42 -10.02 6.99 -11.10
CA LYS A 42 -10.94 8.06 -11.46
C LYS A 42 -12.33 7.51 -11.80
N THR A 43 -12.39 6.37 -12.47
CA THR A 43 -13.62 5.73 -12.91
C THR A 43 -14.16 4.77 -11.84
N PRO A 44 -15.45 4.42 -11.87
CA PRO A 44 -16.01 3.44 -10.93
C PRO A 44 -15.56 2.00 -11.22
N SER A 45 -14.77 1.78 -12.28
CA SER A 45 -14.30 0.47 -12.74
C SER A 45 -12.77 0.38 -12.66
N ILE A 46 -12.28 -0.83 -12.40
CA ILE A 46 -10.85 -1.18 -12.46
C ILE A 46 -10.60 -2.08 -13.68
N GLY A 47 -9.36 -2.07 -14.18
CA GLY A 47 -8.95 -2.82 -15.39
C GLY A 47 -8.58 -1.93 -16.55
#